data_AF-A0A962YGI0-F1
#
_entry.id   AF-A0A962YGI0-F1
#
_cell.length_a   1.000
_cell.length_b   1.000
_cell.length_c   1.000
_cell.angle_alpha   90.00
_cell.angle_beta   90.00
_cell.angle_gamma   90.00
#
_symmetry.space_group_name_H-M   'P 1'
#
loop_
_entity.id
_entity.type
_entity.pdbx_description
1 polymer ?
#
loop_
_entity_poly.entity_id
_entity_poly.type
_entity_poly.pdbx_seq_one_letter_code
_entity_poly.pdbx_strand_id
1 'polypeptide(L)'
;MAKHSLRHALALAVCALCYVCNVSAQEPAPAAWIDDLSAISPTDWNTQRAAHLLERAGFGGTPAEISQLAALTPEQAVAWLVDFPADDSPLPPFEHSGVHDPGLEPFPPSRPATTALARAQGEALGVKIKPAGNRRLQPVVNRFFYWLRASRLETNRLAYWWANRMLTTPHPLQEKMALFWHGHFAVNEDKVRDYRKLLQQLELFHRHGSDNFRDLLIGVAQGPAMLAFLDAGVNVKGSPNENFAREIMELFSMGVGHYSETDIREAARA
;
A
#
# COMPACT_ATOMS: atom_id res chain seq x y z
N MET A 1 -64.30 -38.18 -13.72
CA MET A 1 -63.41 -38.88 -12.78
C MET A 1 -62.72 -40.03 -13.51
N ALA A 2 -61.52 -39.79 -14.03
CA ALA A 2 -60.52 -40.80 -14.39
C ALA A 2 -59.31 -40.04 -14.96
N LYS A 3 -58.15 -40.21 -14.35
CA LYS A 3 -56.89 -39.54 -14.68
C LYS A 3 -56.35 -40.10 -16.00
N HIS A 4 -55.96 -39.23 -16.92
CA HIS A 4 -55.18 -39.59 -18.10
C HIS A 4 -54.07 -38.58 -18.37
N SER A 5 -52.88 -39.13 -18.65
CA SER A 5 -51.79 -38.52 -19.42
C SER A 5 -50.94 -37.50 -18.65
N LEU A 6 -49.63 -37.34 -18.84
CA LEU A 6 -48.66 -37.92 -19.77
C LEU A 6 -47.28 -37.38 -19.29
N ARG A 7 -46.18 -38.09 -19.59
CA ARG A 7 -44.79 -37.58 -19.67
C ARG A 7 -44.00 -37.37 -18.37
N HIS A 8 -43.33 -38.42 -17.91
CA HIS A 8 -42.06 -38.32 -17.19
C HIS A 8 -41.05 -39.26 -17.87
N ALA A 9 -40.36 -38.73 -18.89
CA ALA A 9 -39.20 -39.38 -19.50
C ALA A 9 -38.33 -38.29 -20.14
N LEU A 10 -37.51 -37.64 -19.32
CA LEU A 10 -36.30 -36.97 -19.79
C LEU A 10 -35.19 -37.32 -18.81
N ALA A 11 -34.36 -38.28 -19.22
CA ALA A 11 -33.13 -38.63 -18.56
C ALA A 11 -32.13 -37.46 -18.72
N LEU A 12 -31.83 -36.79 -17.62
CA LEU A 12 -30.72 -35.86 -17.51
C LEU A 12 -29.44 -36.66 -17.23
N ALA A 13 -28.74 -37.05 -18.29
CA ALA A 13 -27.34 -37.48 -18.18
C ALA A 13 -26.46 -36.23 -18.13
N VAL A 14 -26.20 -35.72 -16.93
CA VAL A 14 -25.17 -34.70 -16.71
C VAL A 14 -23.82 -35.42 -16.70
N CYS A 15 -23.09 -35.32 -17.80
CA CYS A 15 -21.67 -35.68 -17.84
C CYS A 15 -20.90 -34.73 -16.92
N ALA A 16 -20.51 -35.22 -15.75
CA ALA A 16 -19.49 -34.58 -14.93
C ALA A 16 -18.15 -34.73 -15.66
N LEU A 17 -17.71 -33.67 -16.36
CA LEU A 17 -16.30 -33.50 -16.67
C LEU A 17 -15.58 -33.21 -15.35
N CYS A 18 -15.06 -34.27 -14.72
CA CYS A 18 -14.03 -34.12 -13.71
C CYS A 18 -12.80 -33.53 -14.40
N TYR A 19 -12.62 -32.22 -14.26
CA TYR A 19 -11.29 -31.61 -14.43
C TYR A 19 -10.42 -32.24 -13.35
N VAL A 20 -9.62 -33.24 -13.73
CA VAL A 20 -8.53 -33.73 -12.89
C VAL A 20 -7.50 -32.62 -12.91
N CYS A 21 -7.61 -31.67 -11.98
CA CYS A 21 -6.46 -30.86 -11.61
C CYS A 21 -5.42 -31.84 -11.10
N ASN A 22 -4.38 -32.11 -11.90
CA ASN A 22 -3.15 -32.73 -11.42
C ASN A 22 -2.53 -31.77 -10.41
N VAL A 23 -3.01 -31.80 -9.18
CA VAL A 23 -2.28 -31.29 -8.03
C VAL A 23 -1.12 -32.26 -7.86
N SER A 24 0.03 -31.93 -8.44
CA SER A 24 1.29 -32.58 -8.10
C SER A 24 1.41 -32.50 -6.59
N ALA A 25 1.45 -33.65 -5.90
CA ALA A 25 1.75 -33.68 -4.49
C ALA A 25 3.09 -32.95 -4.27
N GLN A 26 3.08 -31.94 -3.40
CA GLN A 26 4.28 -31.19 -3.03
C GLN A 26 5.21 -32.15 -2.28
N GLU A 27 6.39 -32.42 -2.82
CA GLU A 27 7.40 -33.20 -2.11
C GLU A 27 7.81 -32.38 -0.87
N PRO A 28 7.63 -32.93 0.34
CA PRO A 28 8.01 -32.22 1.55
C PRO A 28 9.51 -31.99 1.55
N ALA A 29 9.93 -30.80 1.99
CA ALA A 29 11.34 -30.52 2.22
C ALA A 29 11.94 -31.54 3.22
N PRO A 30 13.22 -31.91 3.08
CA PRO A 30 13.88 -32.78 4.03
C PRO A 30 13.78 -32.23 5.46
N ALA A 31 13.47 -33.08 6.44
CA ALA A 31 13.37 -32.67 7.85
C ALA A 31 14.68 -32.06 8.39
N ALA A 32 15.83 -32.38 7.78
CA ALA A 32 17.14 -31.83 8.11
C ALA A 32 17.28 -30.33 7.81
N TRP A 33 16.36 -29.73 7.04
CA TRP A 33 16.40 -28.30 6.69
C TRP A 33 15.72 -27.39 7.71
N ILE A 34 15.09 -27.94 8.75
CA ILE A 34 14.48 -27.14 9.80
C ILE A 34 15.57 -26.35 10.54
N ASP A 35 15.40 -25.03 10.63
CA ASP A 35 16.36 -24.08 11.21
C ASP A 35 17.74 -24.04 10.53
N ASP A 36 17.85 -24.59 9.32
CA ASP A 36 19.06 -24.50 8.49
C ASP A 36 18.96 -23.31 7.51
N LEU A 37 19.97 -22.44 7.57
CA LEU A 37 20.11 -21.27 6.70
C LEU A 37 21.11 -21.51 5.56
N SER A 38 21.61 -22.74 5.41
CA SER A 38 22.49 -23.10 4.31
C SER A 38 21.79 -22.96 2.96
N ALA A 39 22.55 -22.61 1.93
CA ALA A 39 22.01 -22.46 0.58
C ALA A 39 21.55 -23.83 0.04
N ILE A 40 20.38 -23.85 -0.59
CA ILE A 40 19.88 -25.07 -1.26
C ILE A 40 20.81 -25.46 -2.41
N SER A 41 21.03 -26.76 -2.60
CA SER A 41 21.90 -27.24 -3.66
C SER A 41 21.23 -27.16 -5.05
N PRO A 42 21.98 -27.03 -6.15
CA PRO A 42 21.41 -27.11 -7.49
C PRO A 42 20.71 -28.45 -7.80
N THR A 43 21.18 -29.55 -7.20
CA THR A 43 20.54 -30.89 -7.34
C THR A 43 19.20 -30.97 -6.63
N ASP A 44 19.03 -30.11 -5.63
CA ASP A 44 17.80 -29.94 -4.90
C ASP A 44 16.83 -29.02 -5.65
N TRP A 45 17.30 -28.12 -6.49
CA TRP A 45 16.40 -27.20 -7.19
C TRP A 45 15.46 -27.91 -8.17
N ASN A 46 14.17 -27.58 -8.09
CA ASN A 46 13.14 -28.16 -8.95
C ASN A 46 11.93 -27.23 -9.09
N THR A 47 11.00 -27.62 -9.96
CA THR A 47 9.76 -26.87 -10.25
C THR A 47 8.93 -26.54 -9.02
N GLN A 48 8.86 -27.45 -8.03
CA GLN A 48 8.08 -27.22 -6.82
C GLN A 48 8.75 -26.19 -5.90
N ARG A 49 10.08 -26.21 -5.79
CA ARG A 49 10.86 -25.22 -5.02
C ARG A 49 10.85 -23.85 -5.69
N ALA A 50 10.87 -23.79 -7.03
CA ALA A 50 10.66 -22.57 -7.78
C ALA A 50 9.25 -21.98 -7.55
N ALA A 51 8.20 -22.80 -7.60
CA ALA A 51 6.84 -22.37 -7.28
C ALA A 51 6.73 -21.85 -5.85
N HIS A 52 7.28 -22.58 -4.88
CA HIS A 52 7.28 -22.17 -3.48
C HIS A 52 8.00 -20.83 -3.27
N LEU A 53 9.14 -20.62 -3.92
CA LEU A 53 9.85 -19.35 -3.85
C LEU A 53 8.99 -18.19 -4.36
N LEU A 54 8.29 -18.34 -5.50
CA LEU A 54 7.38 -17.32 -6.04
C LEU A 54 6.17 -17.05 -5.13
N GLU A 55 5.64 -18.06 -4.43
CA GLU A 55 4.57 -17.88 -3.44
C GLU A 55 5.04 -17.06 -2.22
N ARG A 56 6.28 -17.30 -1.78
CA ARG A 56 6.85 -16.66 -0.58
C ARG A 56 7.37 -15.25 -0.86
N ALA A 57 8.15 -15.10 -1.93
CA ALA A 57 8.77 -13.84 -2.33
C ALA A 57 7.85 -12.95 -3.19
N GLY A 58 6.70 -13.46 -3.62
CA GLY A 58 5.77 -12.76 -4.50
C GLY A 58 4.31 -13.04 -4.18
N PHE A 59 3.51 -13.16 -5.23
CA PHE A 59 2.08 -13.46 -5.17
C PHE A 59 1.73 -14.80 -5.83
N GLY A 60 2.73 -15.68 -5.95
CA GLY A 60 2.67 -16.90 -6.77
C GLY A 60 3.23 -16.67 -8.17
N GLY A 61 3.07 -17.66 -9.04
CA GLY A 61 3.50 -17.59 -10.44
C GLY A 61 2.63 -18.45 -11.35
N THR A 62 2.50 -18.04 -12.59
CA THR A 62 1.88 -18.84 -13.65
C THR A 62 2.75 -20.09 -13.93
N PRO A 63 2.17 -21.16 -14.52
CA PRO A 63 2.96 -22.33 -14.91
C PRO A 63 4.17 -22.00 -15.79
N ALA A 64 4.06 -20.96 -16.62
CA ALA A 64 5.15 -20.49 -17.49
C ALA A 64 6.28 -19.85 -16.66
N GLU A 65 5.96 -18.95 -15.75
CA GLU A 65 6.94 -18.28 -14.87
C GLU A 65 7.62 -19.29 -13.94
N ILE A 66 6.86 -20.23 -13.36
CA ILE A 66 7.41 -21.31 -12.54
C ILE A 66 8.42 -22.13 -13.36
N SER A 67 8.06 -22.50 -14.59
CA SER A 67 8.95 -23.28 -15.47
C SER A 67 10.20 -22.50 -15.86
N GLN A 68 10.09 -21.19 -16.12
CA GLN A 68 11.23 -20.32 -16.39
C GLN A 68 12.16 -20.23 -15.19
N LEU A 69 11.62 -20.01 -13.99
CA LEU A 69 12.42 -19.92 -12.76
C LEU A 69 13.07 -21.26 -12.39
N ALA A 70 12.39 -22.38 -12.62
CA ALA A 70 12.91 -23.72 -12.39
C ALA A 70 14.08 -24.09 -13.34
N ALA A 71 14.20 -23.41 -14.48
CA ALA A 71 15.30 -23.61 -15.42
C ALA A 71 16.59 -22.87 -15.02
N LEU A 72 16.51 -21.93 -14.06
CA LEU A 72 17.66 -21.23 -13.49
C LEU A 72 18.30 -22.05 -12.35
N THR A 73 19.53 -21.71 -11.96
CA THR A 73 20.05 -22.19 -10.66
C THR A 73 19.35 -21.45 -9.50
N PRO A 74 19.36 -21.99 -8.26
CA PRO A 74 18.85 -21.29 -7.09
C PRO A 74 19.35 -19.85 -6.95
N GLU A 75 20.65 -19.64 -7.14
CA GLU A 75 21.29 -18.34 -6.99
C GLU A 75 20.80 -17.36 -8.06
N GLN A 76 20.66 -17.82 -9.30
CA GLN A 76 20.12 -17.03 -10.40
C GLN A 76 18.63 -16.68 -10.18
N ALA A 77 17.85 -17.62 -9.65
CA ALA A 77 16.44 -17.39 -9.33
C ALA A 77 16.28 -16.34 -8.22
N VAL A 78 17.11 -16.41 -7.17
CA VAL A 78 17.14 -15.40 -6.10
C VAL A 78 17.62 -14.05 -6.64
N ALA A 79 18.71 -14.01 -7.40
CA ALA A 79 19.22 -12.78 -8.01
C ALA A 79 18.14 -12.09 -8.85
N TRP A 80 17.41 -12.83 -9.70
CA TRP A 80 16.30 -12.29 -10.49
C TRP A 80 15.19 -11.67 -9.61
N LEU A 81 14.92 -12.22 -8.44
CA LEU A 81 13.90 -11.70 -7.52
C LEU A 81 14.34 -10.44 -6.77
N VAL A 82 15.62 -10.33 -6.41
CA VAL A 82 16.13 -9.24 -5.57
C VAL A 82 16.74 -8.10 -6.38
N ASP A 83 17.26 -8.38 -7.57
CA ASP A 83 17.90 -7.40 -8.45
C ASP A 83 16.87 -6.78 -9.41
N PHE A 84 15.95 -5.98 -8.86
CA PHE A 84 15.02 -5.17 -9.65
C PHE A 84 15.42 -3.68 -9.61
N PRO A 85 15.36 -2.98 -10.76
CA PRO A 85 15.58 -1.54 -10.79
C PRO A 85 14.39 -0.80 -10.14
N ALA A 86 14.68 0.05 -9.16
CA ALA A 86 13.66 0.84 -8.45
C ALA A 86 12.82 1.74 -9.38
N ASP A 87 13.44 2.31 -10.42
CA ASP A 87 12.84 3.34 -11.27
C ASP A 87 12.47 2.85 -12.70
N ASP A 88 12.67 1.57 -13.02
CA ASP A 88 12.47 1.03 -14.38
C ASP A 88 11.34 0.01 -14.42
N SER A 89 10.21 0.36 -13.80
CA SER A 89 9.01 -0.48 -13.89
C SER A 89 8.42 -0.39 -15.30
N PRO A 90 8.21 -1.51 -16.01
CA PRO A 90 7.59 -1.50 -17.33
C PRO A 90 6.08 -1.25 -17.29
N LEU A 91 5.50 -1.17 -16.09
CA LEU A 91 4.08 -0.94 -15.87
C LEU A 91 3.76 0.56 -15.84
N PRO A 92 2.60 0.98 -16.37
CA PRO A 92 2.24 2.39 -16.43
C PRO A 92 2.14 3.02 -15.03
N PRO A 93 2.54 4.30 -14.88
CA PRO A 93 2.38 5.04 -13.62
C PRO A 93 0.90 5.26 -13.31
N PHE A 94 0.61 5.67 -12.06
CA PHE A 94 -0.76 6.00 -11.67
C PHE A 94 -1.28 7.21 -12.46
N GLU A 95 -2.42 7.04 -13.12
CA GLU A 95 -3.06 8.13 -13.88
C GLU A 95 -3.97 8.98 -12.98
N HIS A 96 -3.47 10.16 -12.61
CA HIS A 96 -4.22 11.15 -11.86
C HIS A 96 -5.46 11.64 -12.61
N SER A 97 -6.61 11.73 -11.92
CA SER A 97 -7.85 12.31 -12.49
C SER A 97 -7.78 13.81 -12.81
N GLY A 98 -6.76 14.51 -12.33
CA GLY A 98 -6.72 15.99 -12.35
C GLY A 98 -7.70 16.66 -11.37
N VAL A 99 -8.32 15.90 -10.45
CA VAL A 99 -9.30 16.44 -9.48
C VAL A 99 -8.69 17.38 -8.43
N HIS A 100 -7.38 17.30 -8.24
CA HIS A 100 -6.67 18.13 -7.27
C HIS A 100 -6.54 19.58 -7.74
N ASP A 101 -6.68 20.51 -6.79
CA ASP A 101 -6.52 21.95 -6.97
C ASP A 101 -5.51 22.48 -5.93
N PRO A 102 -4.46 23.23 -6.33
CA PRO A 102 -3.49 23.83 -5.41
C PRO A 102 -4.10 24.65 -4.27
N GLY A 103 -5.28 25.26 -4.46
CA GLY A 103 -5.97 26.04 -3.43
C GLY A 103 -6.51 25.20 -2.26
N LEU A 104 -6.41 23.87 -2.31
CA LEU A 104 -6.82 22.97 -1.24
C LEU A 104 -5.79 22.85 -0.11
N GLU A 105 -4.54 23.27 -0.34
CA GLU A 105 -3.44 23.11 0.60
C GLU A 105 -3.15 24.43 1.37
N PRO A 106 -2.93 24.37 2.69
CA PRO A 106 -3.07 23.20 3.56
C PRO A 106 -4.55 22.84 3.79
N PHE A 107 -4.87 21.54 3.74
CA PHE A 107 -6.25 21.10 3.96
C PHE A 107 -6.61 21.15 5.46
N PRO A 108 -7.69 21.86 5.87
CA PRO A 108 -8.00 22.03 7.29
C PRO A 108 -8.39 20.71 8.01
N PRO A 109 -8.09 20.58 9.32
CA PRO A 109 -8.32 19.34 10.06
C PRO A 109 -9.81 19.04 10.30
N SER A 110 -10.69 20.03 10.16
CA SER A 110 -12.12 19.85 10.35
C SER A 110 -12.96 20.89 9.62
N ARG A 111 -14.26 20.58 9.44
CA ARG A 111 -15.24 21.55 8.92
C ARG A 111 -15.32 22.82 9.80
N PRO A 112 -15.42 22.75 11.14
CA PRO A 112 -15.34 23.94 11.99
C PRO A 112 -14.10 24.79 11.74
N ALA A 113 -12.91 24.18 11.70
CA ALA A 113 -11.66 24.89 11.41
C ALA A 113 -11.69 25.57 10.04
N THR A 114 -12.18 24.88 9.01
CA THR A 114 -12.37 25.45 7.66
C THR A 114 -13.28 26.68 7.69
N THR A 115 -14.41 26.60 8.39
CA THR A 115 -15.36 27.73 8.47
C THR A 115 -14.83 28.89 9.30
N ALA A 116 -14.01 28.62 10.33
CA ALA A 116 -13.34 29.66 11.10
C ALA A 116 -12.31 30.41 10.24
N LEU A 117 -11.50 29.67 9.49
CA LEU A 117 -10.53 30.22 8.53
C LEU A 117 -11.24 31.13 7.49
N ALA A 118 -12.31 30.62 6.89
CA ALA A 118 -13.08 31.39 5.90
C ALA A 118 -13.74 32.65 6.47
N ARG A 119 -14.14 32.64 7.75
CA ARG A 119 -14.65 33.85 8.43
C ARG A 119 -13.55 34.86 8.69
N ALA A 120 -12.37 34.40 9.07
CA ALA A 120 -11.23 35.26 9.39
C ALA A 120 -10.63 35.91 8.13
N GLN A 121 -10.52 35.14 7.04
CA GLN A 121 -9.81 35.56 5.83
C GLN A 121 -10.73 35.97 4.68
N GLY A 122 -12.03 35.67 4.77
CA GLY A 122 -12.99 35.88 3.67
C GLY A 122 -12.96 34.79 2.60
N GLU A 123 -12.04 33.83 2.69
CA GLU A 123 -11.92 32.67 1.81
C GLU A 123 -11.27 31.48 2.52
N ALA A 124 -11.50 30.28 2.01
CA ALA A 124 -10.75 29.07 2.37
C ALA A 124 -10.89 28.04 1.24
N LEU A 125 -9.89 27.15 1.10
CA LEU A 125 -9.87 26.11 0.07
C LEU A 125 -9.99 26.66 -1.37
N GLY A 126 -9.41 27.85 -1.63
CA GLY A 126 -9.53 28.57 -2.90
C GLY A 126 -10.92 29.15 -3.19
N VAL A 127 -11.85 29.13 -2.22
CA VAL A 127 -13.23 29.58 -2.40
C VAL A 127 -13.56 30.76 -1.49
N LYS A 128 -14.04 31.85 -2.09
CA LYS A 128 -14.50 33.05 -1.37
C LYS A 128 -15.87 32.84 -0.73
N ILE A 129 -16.10 33.46 0.43
CA ILE A 129 -17.42 33.50 1.05
C ILE A 129 -18.39 34.34 0.20
N LYS A 130 -19.69 34.01 0.22
CA LYS A 130 -20.67 34.86 -0.45
C LYS A 130 -20.72 36.25 0.21
N PRO A 131 -20.82 37.34 -0.57
CA PRO A 131 -20.87 38.69 -0.02
C PRO A 131 -22.15 38.96 0.78
N ALA A 132 -23.29 38.41 0.36
CA ALA A 132 -24.59 38.59 1.02
C ALA A 132 -25.47 37.31 0.92
N GLY A 133 -26.64 37.36 1.55
CA GLY A 133 -27.68 36.32 1.49
C GLY A 133 -27.48 35.15 2.47
N ASN A 134 -28.36 34.15 2.38
CA ASN A 134 -28.35 32.98 3.26
C ASN A 134 -27.20 32.01 2.95
N ARG A 135 -26.76 31.28 3.98
CA ARG A 135 -25.70 30.24 3.90
C ARG A 135 -24.41 30.74 3.23
N ARG A 136 -23.88 31.88 3.68
CA ARG A 136 -22.71 32.55 3.08
C ARG A 136 -21.46 31.66 2.96
N LEU A 137 -21.28 30.71 3.88
CA LEU A 137 -20.15 29.78 3.93
C LEU A 137 -20.38 28.50 3.12
N GLN A 138 -21.56 28.28 2.54
CA GLN A 138 -21.89 27.02 1.86
C GLN A 138 -20.91 26.66 0.73
N PRO A 139 -20.43 27.60 -0.12
CA PRO A 139 -19.46 27.24 -1.15
C PRO A 139 -18.16 26.64 -0.59
N VAL A 140 -17.63 27.22 0.49
CA VAL A 140 -16.44 26.70 1.20
C VAL A 140 -16.73 25.33 1.81
N VAL A 141 -17.88 25.17 2.46
CA VAL A 141 -18.28 23.88 3.07
C VAL A 141 -18.47 22.80 2.00
N ASN A 142 -19.07 23.14 0.86
CA ASN A 142 -19.20 22.23 -0.27
C ASN A 142 -17.83 21.82 -0.81
N ARG A 143 -16.89 22.77 -0.93
CA ARG A 143 -15.52 22.50 -1.38
C ARG A 143 -14.79 21.53 -0.43
N PHE A 144 -14.96 21.71 0.88
CA PHE A 144 -14.42 20.80 1.90
C PHE A 144 -14.90 19.36 1.71
N PHE A 145 -16.22 19.15 1.63
CA PHE A 145 -16.77 17.79 1.45
C PHE A 145 -16.53 17.21 0.06
N TYR A 146 -16.48 18.06 -0.97
CA TYR A 146 -16.08 17.66 -2.30
C TYR A 146 -14.68 17.04 -2.28
N TRP A 147 -13.70 17.71 -1.66
CA TRP A 147 -12.34 17.19 -1.58
C TRP A 147 -12.26 15.88 -0.79
N LEU A 148 -12.87 15.80 0.39
CA LEU A 148 -12.88 14.57 1.18
C LEU A 148 -13.42 13.37 0.39
N ARG A 149 -14.44 13.60 -0.44
CA ARG A 149 -15.00 12.56 -1.31
C ARG A 149 -14.09 12.26 -2.49
N ALA A 150 -13.55 13.28 -3.15
CA ALA A 150 -12.67 13.15 -4.31
C ALA A 150 -11.40 12.38 -3.95
N SER A 151 -10.71 12.78 -2.88
CA SER A 151 -9.50 12.12 -2.42
C SER A 151 -9.75 10.65 -2.09
N ARG A 152 -10.83 10.35 -1.35
CA ARG A 152 -11.21 8.95 -1.06
C ARG A 152 -11.50 8.10 -2.31
N LEU A 153 -12.15 8.67 -3.32
CA LEU A 153 -12.37 7.95 -4.59
C LEU A 153 -11.04 7.69 -5.32
N GLU A 154 -10.13 8.65 -5.31
CA GLU A 154 -8.80 8.48 -5.90
C GLU A 154 -7.95 7.47 -5.10
N THR A 155 -8.04 7.44 -3.76
CA THR A 155 -7.37 6.43 -2.93
C THR A 155 -7.87 5.01 -3.27
N ASN A 156 -9.16 4.85 -3.55
CA ASN A 156 -9.69 3.56 -4.03
C ASN A 156 -9.14 3.21 -5.42
N ARG A 157 -9.04 4.18 -6.34
CA ARG A 157 -8.41 3.95 -7.66
C ARG A 157 -6.94 3.57 -7.52
N LEU A 158 -6.22 4.21 -6.60
CA LEU A 158 -4.83 3.90 -6.28
C LEU A 158 -4.70 2.45 -5.79
N ALA A 159 -5.58 2.01 -4.89
CA ALA A 159 -5.60 0.62 -4.42
C ALA A 159 -5.85 -0.38 -5.56
N TYR A 160 -6.79 -0.11 -6.47
CA TYR A 160 -7.02 -0.96 -7.65
C TYR A 160 -5.84 -0.98 -8.62
N TRP A 161 -5.24 0.18 -8.87
CA TRP A 161 -4.03 0.28 -9.70
C TRP A 161 -2.90 -0.55 -9.11
N TRP A 162 -2.64 -0.41 -7.81
CA TRP A 162 -1.58 -1.15 -7.13
C TRP A 162 -1.84 -2.66 -7.10
N ALA A 163 -3.08 -3.08 -6.82
CA ALA A 163 -3.46 -4.49 -6.87
C ALA A 163 -3.23 -5.11 -8.25
N ASN A 164 -3.53 -4.39 -9.34
CA ASN A 164 -3.22 -4.87 -10.68
C ASN A 164 -1.71 -4.99 -10.92
N ARG A 165 -0.89 -4.09 -10.36
CA ARG A 165 0.57 -4.21 -10.43
C ARG A 165 1.07 -5.45 -9.71
N MET A 166 0.57 -5.76 -8.51
CA MET A 166 0.91 -6.99 -7.80
C MET A 166 0.65 -8.27 -8.62
N LEU A 167 -0.35 -8.23 -9.52
CA LEU A 167 -0.72 -9.37 -10.38
C LEU A 167 0.08 -9.46 -11.68
N THR A 168 0.69 -8.36 -12.13
CA THR A 168 1.23 -8.24 -13.50
C THR A 168 2.69 -7.79 -13.56
N THR A 169 3.28 -7.44 -12.42
CA THR A 169 4.67 -6.99 -12.35
C THR A 169 5.65 -8.11 -12.68
N PRO A 170 6.74 -7.82 -13.41
CA PRO A 170 7.87 -8.74 -13.51
C PRO A 170 8.76 -8.72 -12.26
N HIS A 171 8.51 -7.82 -11.31
CA HIS A 171 9.27 -7.67 -10.06
C HIS A 171 8.37 -7.91 -8.84
N PRO A 172 7.93 -9.15 -8.59
CA PRO A 172 6.94 -9.45 -7.56
C PRO A 172 7.42 -9.14 -6.15
N LEU A 173 8.73 -9.27 -5.88
CA LEU A 173 9.30 -8.97 -4.57
C LEU A 173 9.21 -7.48 -4.24
N GLN A 174 9.42 -6.58 -5.21
CA GLN A 174 9.29 -5.13 -5.01
C GLN A 174 7.88 -4.76 -4.50
N GLU A 175 6.84 -5.30 -5.15
CA GLU A 175 5.46 -5.04 -4.75
C GLU A 175 5.10 -5.72 -3.42
N LYS A 176 5.67 -6.90 -3.15
CA LYS A 176 5.51 -7.62 -1.88
C LYS A 176 6.12 -6.84 -0.71
N MET A 177 7.33 -6.30 -0.89
CA MET A 177 8.01 -5.45 0.10
C MET A 177 7.25 -4.15 0.33
N ALA A 178 6.75 -3.52 -0.73
CA ALA A 178 5.90 -2.35 -0.59
C ALA A 178 4.63 -2.64 0.21
N LEU A 179 3.99 -3.80 -0.01
CA LEU A 179 2.82 -4.22 0.77
C LEU A 179 3.16 -4.48 2.24
N PHE A 180 4.29 -5.13 2.51
CA PHE A 180 4.79 -5.32 3.86
C PHE A 180 5.01 -3.98 4.58
N TRP A 181 5.74 -3.05 3.96
CA TRP A 181 6.04 -1.75 4.55
C TRP A 181 4.81 -0.86 4.70
N HIS A 182 3.85 -0.94 3.77
CA HIS A 182 2.56 -0.27 3.93
C HIS A 182 1.80 -0.78 5.17
N GLY A 183 1.92 -2.07 5.51
CA GLY A 183 1.36 -2.63 6.74
C GLY A 183 2.11 -2.20 8.00
N HIS A 184 3.43 -2.05 7.92
CA HIS A 184 4.27 -1.61 9.04
C HIS A 184 4.13 -0.11 9.32
N PHE A 185 4.35 0.73 8.30
CA PHE A 185 4.24 2.20 8.36
C PHE A 185 2.82 2.67 8.02
N ALA A 186 1.84 2.08 8.70
CA ALA A 186 0.43 2.26 8.39
C ALA A 186 -0.05 3.71 8.58
N VAL A 187 -0.63 4.27 7.51
CA VAL A 187 -1.37 5.53 7.52
C VAL A 187 -2.75 5.29 6.90
N ASN A 188 -3.67 6.26 7.00
CA ASN A 188 -4.98 6.12 6.36
C ASN A 188 -5.52 7.43 5.77
N GLU A 189 -6.42 7.26 4.79
CA GLU A 189 -7.08 8.36 4.07
C GLU A 189 -7.92 9.26 4.98
N ASP A 190 -8.52 8.75 6.06
CA ASP A 190 -9.35 9.57 6.95
C ASP A 190 -8.57 10.65 7.69
N LYS A 191 -7.31 10.35 7.99
CA LYS A 191 -6.34 11.25 8.61
C LYS A 191 -5.58 12.06 7.57
N VAL A 192 -5.00 11.40 6.56
CA VAL A 192 -4.14 12.05 5.56
C VAL A 192 -4.94 12.93 4.60
N ARG A 193 -6.12 12.48 4.17
CA ARG A 193 -7.09 13.23 3.31
C ARG A 193 -6.50 13.76 2.02
N ASP A 194 -5.53 13.04 1.47
CA ASP A 194 -4.86 13.37 0.23
C ASP A 194 -4.19 12.11 -0.34
N TYR A 195 -4.86 11.49 -1.31
CA TYR A 195 -4.39 10.29 -1.98
C TYR A 195 -2.97 10.44 -2.56
N ARG A 196 -2.55 11.66 -2.92
CA ARG A 196 -1.23 11.91 -3.49
C ARG A 196 -0.12 11.68 -2.48
N LYS A 197 -0.36 12.01 -1.21
CA LYS A 197 0.59 11.75 -0.13
C LYS A 197 0.72 10.24 0.10
N LEU A 198 -0.39 9.50 0.01
CA LEU A 198 -0.40 8.03 0.08
C LEU A 198 0.35 7.40 -1.10
N LEU A 199 0.13 7.91 -2.32
CA LEU A 199 0.89 7.48 -3.51
C LEU A 199 2.40 7.73 -3.34
N GLN A 200 2.79 8.91 -2.86
CA GLN A 200 4.21 9.22 -2.60
C GLN A 200 4.85 8.29 -1.57
N GLN A 201 4.10 7.87 -0.55
CA GLN A 201 4.58 6.90 0.42
C GLN A 201 4.73 5.50 -0.20
N LEU A 202 3.80 5.09 -1.06
CA LEU A 202 3.92 3.85 -1.82
C LEU A 202 5.14 3.87 -2.76
N GLU A 203 5.37 4.96 -3.47
CA GLU A 203 6.55 5.17 -4.32
C GLU A 203 7.86 5.20 -3.53
N LEU A 204 7.83 5.67 -2.27
CA LEU A 204 8.96 5.55 -1.35
C LEU A 204 9.25 4.08 -1.04
N PHE A 205 8.23 3.27 -0.78
CA PHE A 205 8.41 1.83 -0.52
C PHE A 205 8.88 1.06 -1.74
N HIS A 206 8.44 1.43 -2.95
CA HIS A 206 8.96 0.83 -4.18
C HIS A 206 10.44 1.11 -4.39
N ARG A 207 10.91 2.31 -4.02
CA ARG A 207 12.30 2.71 -4.20
C ARG A 207 13.24 2.21 -3.11
N HIS A 208 12.81 2.27 -1.85
CA HIS A 208 13.67 2.01 -0.69
C HIS A 208 13.24 0.80 0.15
N GLY A 209 12.19 0.08 -0.25
CA GLY A 209 11.65 -1.04 0.52
C GLY A 209 12.60 -2.23 0.65
N SER A 210 13.58 -2.36 -0.24
CA SER A 210 14.62 -3.40 -0.22
C SER A 210 15.99 -2.88 0.21
N ASP A 211 16.09 -1.61 0.59
CA ASP A 211 17.34 -0.93 0.93
C ASP A 211 17.62 -0.96 2.45
N ASN A 212 18.45 -0.04 2.92
CA ASN A 212 18.74 0.16 4.33
C ASN A 212 17.48 0.66 5.08
N PHE A 213 17.11 -0.04 6.15
CA PHE A 213 15.97 0.33 7.00
C PHE A 213 16.05 1.75 7.58
N ARG A 214 17.26 2.24 7.91
CA ARG A 214 17.45 3.60 8.44
C ARG A 214 17.00 4.64 7.42
N ASP A 215 17.40 4.48 6.17
CA ASP A 215 17.10 5.44 5.11
C ASP A 215 15.61 5.40 4.77
N LEU A 216 15.02 4.20 4.74
CA LEU A 216 13.57 4.03 4.62
C LEU A 216 12.81 4.72 5.77
N LEU A 217 13.22 4.50 7.01
CA LEU A 217 12.60 5.09 8.19
C LEU A 217 12.66 6.63 8.15
N ILE A 218 13.82 7.19 7.79
CA ILE A 218 13.98 8.65 7.62
C ILE A 218 13.06 9.17 6.52
N GLY A 219 13.03 8.49 5.37
CA GLY A 219 12.15 8.85 4.26
C GLY A 219 10.67 8.83 4.64
N VAL A 220 10.24 7.83 5.42
CA VAL A 220 8.85 7.75 5.92
C VAL A 220 8.57 8.89 6.90
N ALA A 221 9.46 9.12 7.87
CA ALA A 221 9.27 10.16 8.89
C ALA A 221 9.17 11.56 8.26
N GLN A 222 9.93 11.83 7.20
CA GLN A 222 9.88 13.11 6.48
C GLN A 222 8.75 13.15 5.42
N GLY A 223 8.12 12.02 5.13
CA GLY A 223 7.09 11.88 4.12
C GLY A 223 5.80 12.61 4.50
N PRO A 224 5.12 13.28 3.54
CA PRO A 224 3.96 14.11 3.85
C PRO A 224 2.75 13.32 4.35
N ALA A 225 2.63 12.04 4.01
CA ALA A 225 1.59 11.17 4.57
C ALA A 225 1.79 10.95 6.07
N MET A 226 3.00 10.61 6.50
CA MET A 226 3.31 10.37 7.91
C MET A 226 3.23 11.66 8.73
N LEU A 227 3.74 12.77 8.20
CA LEU A 227 3.63 14.08 8.84
C LEU A 227 2.17 14.52 9.02
N ALA A 228 1.30 14.26 8.05
CA ALA A 228 -0.14 14.52 8.20
C ALA A 228 -0.80 13.55 9.18
N PHE A 229 -0.39 12.28 9.18
CA PHE A 229 -0.98 11.23 10.00
C PHE A 229 -0.73 11.41 11.50
N LEU A 230 0.50 11.79 11.86
CA LEU A 230 0.95 12.04 13.25
C LEU A 230 0.77 13.51 13.68
N ASP A 231 -0.06 14.28 12.95
CA ASP A 231 -0.37 15.68 13.23
C ASP A 231 0.90 16.58 13.37
N ALA A 232 1.97 16.27 12.64
CA ALA A 232 3.26 16.96 12.71
C ALA A 232 3.32 18.29 11.93
N GLY A 233 2.27 18.62 11.17
CA GLY A 233 2.15 19.88 10.42
C GLY A 233 1.93 21.14 11.29
N VAL A 234 1.73 20.97 12.61
CA VAL A 234 1.56 22.06 13.59
C VAL A 234 2.81 22.24 14.45
N ASN A 235 3.95 22.54 13.82
CA ASN A 235 5.16 22.94 14.53
C ASN A 235 5.11 24.43 14.90
N VAL A 236 5.19 24.75 16.19
CA VAL A 236 5.36 26.14 16.67
C VAL A 236 6.85 26.41 16.83
N LYS A 237 7.34 27.50 16.23
CA LYS A 237 8.75 27.94 16.38
C LYS A 237 9.09 28.09 17.88
N GLY A 238 10.00 27.25 18.37
CA GLY A 238 10.46 27.24 19.77
C GLY A 238 9.90 26.11 20.63
N SER A 239 8.98 25.28 20.13
CA SER A 239 8.51 24.06 20.80
C SER A 239 8.55 22.88 19.82
N PRO A 240 9.67 22.16 19.73
CA PRO A 240 9.80 20.98 18.88
C PRO A 240 8.71 19.94 19.17
N ASN A 241 8.20 19.27 18.14
CA ASN A 241 7.15 18.27 18.30
C ASN A 241 7.73 16.93 18.79
N GLU A 242 7.96 16.86 20.10
CA GLU A 242 8.38 15.63 20.80
C GLU A 242 7.38 14.48 20.63
N ASN A 243 6.08 14.77 20.40
CA ASN A 243 5.07 13.75 20.16
C ASN A 243 5.32 12.99 18.86
N PHE A 244 5.67 13.69 17.78
CA PHE A 244 6.03 13.06 16.51
C PHE A 244 7.24 12.14 16.67
N ALA A 245 8.32 12.64 17.28
CA ALA A 245 9.53 11.84 17.52
C ALA A 245 9.24 10.60 18.37
N ARG A 246 8.43 10.75 19.42
CA ARG A 246 7.97 9.66 20.27
C ARG A 246 7.18 8.62 19.47
N GLU A 247 6.20 9.03 18.69
CA GLU A 247 5.35 8.12 17.90
C GLU A 247 6.17 7.34 16.86
N ILE A 248 7.15 7.97 16.20
CA ILE A 248 8.07 7.28 15.28
C ILE A 248 8.92 6.22 16.02
N MET A 249 9.44 6.56 17.20
CA MET A 249 10.24 5.64 18.02
C MET A 249 9.42 4.46 18.55
N GLU A 250 8.24 4.76 19.09
CA GLU A 250 7.34 3.77 19.72
C GLU A 250 6.67 2.85 18.70
N LEU A 251 6.11 3.39 17.62
CA LEU A 251 5.20 2.65 16.75
C LEU A 251 5.94 1.93 15.62
N PHE A 252 7.03 2.51 15.11
CA PHE A 252 7.59 2.09 13.83
C PHE A 252 9.05 1.65 13.86
N SER A 253 9.76 1.81 14.98
CA SER A 253 11.18 1.45 15.06
C SER A 253 11.55 0.66 16.30
N MET A 254 11.76 1.31 17.45
CA MET A 254 12.36 0.69 18.63
C MET A 254 11.34 0.00 19.54
N GLY A 255 10.08 0.45 19.54
CA GLY A 255 9.07 -0.05 20.45
C GLY A 255 9.12 0.61 21.83
N VAL A 256 8.07 0.39 22.61
CA VAL A 256 7.91 0.97 23.94
C VAL A 256 9.01 0.46 24.88
N GLY A 257 9.67 1.39 25.59
CA GLY A 257 10.69 1.06 26.60
C GLY A 257 12.10 0.84 26.05
N HIS A 258 12.31 1.02 24.74
CA HIS A 258 13.61 0.84 24.08
C HIS A 258 14.29 2.17 23.69
N TYR A 259 13.78 3.31 24.18
CA TYR A 259 14.33 4.64 23.95
C TYR A 259 14.20 5.49 25.22
N SER A 260 14.99 6.55 25.33
CA SER A 260 14.95 7.48 26.46
C SER A 260 14.26 8.81 26.10
N GLU A 261 13.87 9.57 27.12
CA GLU A 261 13.35 10.92 26.93
C GLU A 261 14.37 11.86 26.24
N THR A 262 15.66 11.60 26.44
CA THR A 262 16.73 12.34 25.74
C THR A 262 16.69 12.05 24.24
N ASP A 263 16.49 10.79 23.84
CA ASP A 263 16.42 10.40 22.43
C ASP A 263 15.26 11.10 21.72
N ILE A 264 14.11 11.22 22.38
CA ILE A 264 12.95 11.96 21.86
C ILE A 264 13.30 13.42 21.62
N ARG A 265 13.94 14.08 22.59
CA ARG A 265 14.30 15.49 22.46
C ARG A 265 15.30 15.74 21.34
N GLU A 266 16.28 14.85 21.19
CA GLU A 266 17.26 14.98 20.11
C GLU A 266 16.64 14.70 18.74
N ALA A 267 15.76 13.69 18.63
CA ALA A 267 15.03 13.42 17.40
C ALA A 267 14.03 14.52 17.02
N ALA A 268 13.41 15.19 18.00
CA ALA A 268 12.50 16.30 17.75
C ALA A 268 13.20 17.58 17.26
N ARG A 269 14.52 17.71 17.49
CA ARG A 269 15.32 18.88 17.08
C ARG A 269 15.85 18.80 15.65
N ALA A 270 15.99 17.59 15.12
CA ALA A 270 16.51 17.32 13.79
C ALA A 270 15.50 17.68 12.69
#